data_AF-A0A848ZPM0-F1
#
_entry.id   AF-A0A848ZPM0-F1
#
_cell.length_a   1.000
_cell.length_b   1.000
_cell.length_c   1.000
_cell.angle_alpha   90.00
_cell.angle_beta   90.00
_cell.angle_gamma   90.00
#
_symmetry.space_group_name_H-M   'P 1'
#
loop_
_entity.id
_entity.type
_entity.pdbx_description
1 polymer ?
#
loop_
_entity_poly.entity_id
_entity_poly.type
_entity_poly.pdbx_seq_one_letter_code
_entity_poly.pdbx_strand_id
1 'polypeptide(L)'
;LHTWNDPLGRDLEVNLQPLTDYIVASYVEFLPKLNYPIRVGEHTNTAFGLSLAWDYAVVLNNMELQEAIRSCVDRFYGGDADCPITWEPSGFDFLSPCLEEANLVRKIYPREKFKKWLNDFLPQLSQPQFELEPGRVSDRTDGKLVHLDGLNFSRAWCLYGIAETLPEYAHLKRVASEHIEYSLPNIIDENYSGTHWLGSFALYALNHAH
;
A
#
# COMPACT_ATOMS: atom_id res chain seq x y z
N LEU A 1 -14.55 3.57 10.53
CA LEU A 1 -15.87 3.36 11.16
C LEU A 1 -15.74 2.94 12.62
N HIS A 2 -15.16 1.78 12.91
CA HIS A 2 -15.05 1.25 14.29
C HIS A 2 -14.33 2.17 15.28
N THR A 3 -13.37 2.97 14.82
CA THR A 3 -12.59 3.93 15.63
C THR A 3 -13.14 5.35 15.61
N TRP A 4 -14.20 5.61 14.83
CA TRP A 4 -14.77 6.96 14.73
C TRP A 4 -15.65 7.26 15.96
N ASN A 5 -15.47 8.45 16.52
CA ASN A 5 -16.31 8.98 17.59
C ASN A 5 -17.43 9.86 17.01
N ASP A 6 -18.22 9.27 16.11
CA ASP A 6 -19.35 9.94 15.44
C ASP A 6 -20.54 8.96 15.35
N PRO A 7 -21.77 9.37 15.70
CA PRO A 7 -22.97 8.53 15.60
C PRO A 7 -23.20 7.93 14.20
N LEU A 8 -22.91 8.67 13.13
CA LEU A 8 -23.02 8.18 11.76
C LEU A 8 -22.12 6.96 11.53
N GLY A 9 -20.97 6.91 12.20
CA GLY A 9 -20.04 5.78 12.13
C GLY A 9 -20.67 4.46 12.59
N ARG A 10 -21.58 4.50 13.58
CA ARG A 10 -22.25 3.31 14.11
C ARG A 10 -23.35 2.81 13.20
N ASP A 11 -24.14 3.72 12.63
CA ASP A 11 -25.16 3.35 11.65
C ASP A 11 -24.53 2.74 10.39
N LEU A 12 -23.44 3.34 9.90
CA LEU A 12 -22.69 2.82 8.76
C LEU A 12 -22.06 1.46 9.05
N GLU A 13 -21.54 1.24 10.26
CA GLU A 13 -20.98 -0.05 10.69
C GLU A 13 -22.03 -1.16 10.59
N VAL A 14 -23.23 -0.96 11.17
CA VAL A 14 -24.33 -1.92 11.11
C VAL A 14 -24.76 -2.19 9.67
N ASN A 15 -24.90 -1.14 8.86
CA ASN A 15 -25.37 -1.25 7.48
C ASN A 15 -24.36 -1.98 6.57
N LEU A 16 -23.06 -1.79 6.80
CA LEU A 16 -22.00 -2.39 5.99
C LEU A 16 -21.59 -3.79 6.48
N GLN A 17 -21.94 -4.16 7.72
CA GLN A 17 -21.52 -5.43 8.33
C GLN A 17 -21.79 -6.66 7.44
N PRO A 18 -22.97 -6.84 6.79
CA PRO A 18 -23.20 -8.02 5.94
C PRO A 18 -22.24 -8.11 4.75
N LEU A 19 -21.88 -6.97 4.16
CA LEU A 19 -20.91 -6.92 3.07
C LEU A 19 -19.49 -7.18 3.59
N THR A 20 -19.15 -6.64 4.76
CA THR A 20 -17.88 -6.91 5.41
C THR A 20 -17.71 -8.39 5.73
N ASP A 21 -18.73 -9.04 6.31
CA ASP A 21 -18.72 -10.47 6.62
C ASP A 21 -18.50 -11.31 5.35
N TYR A 22 -19.18 -10.95 4.26
CA TYR A 22 -19.01 -11.60 2.95
C TYR A 22 -17.57 -11.46 2.42
N ILE A 23 -16.98 -10.26 2.49
CA ILE A 23 -15.61 -10.01 2.03
C ILE A 23 -14.60 -10.80 2.88
N VAL A 24 -14.76 -10.81 4.21
CA VAL A 24 -13.92 -11.58 5.13
C VAL A 24 -13.97 -13.07 4.79
N ALA A 25 -15.18 -13.64 4.67
CA ALA A 25 -15.37 -15.04 4.31
C ALA A 25 -14.74 -15.35 2.93
N SER A 26 -14.89 -14.44 1.97
CA SER A 26 -14.30 -14.58 0.64
C SER A 26 -12.78 -14.62 0.69
N TYR A 27 -12.12 -13.80 1.51
CA TYR A 27 -10.66 -13.86 1.70
C TYR A 27 -10.24 -15.22 2.28
N VAL A 28 -10.86 -15.66 3.37
CA VAL A 28 -10.53 -16.93 4.03
C VAL A 28 -10.71 -18.12 3.08
N GLU A 29 -11.76 -18.11 2.26
CA GLU A 29 -12.02 -19.17 1.30
C GLU A 29 -11.07 -19.12 0.08
N PHE A 30 -10.78 -17.92 -0.43
CA PHE A 30 -10.07 -17.75 -1.70
C PHE A 30 -8.56 -17.83 -1.58
N LEU A 31 -7.96 -17.25 -0.53
CA LEU A 31 -6.49 -17.17 -0.40
C LEU A 31 -5.79 -18.55 -0.46
N PRO A 32 -6.31 -19.63 0.14
CA PRO A 32 -5.73 -20.96 0.00
C PRO A 32 -5.75 -21.51 -1.44
N LYS A 33 -6.67 -21.03 -2.29
CA LYS A 33 -6.85 -21.45 -3.69
C LYS A 33 -6.00 -20.62 -4.65
N LEU A 34 -5.60 -19.41 -4.26
CA LEU A 34 -4.73 -18.55 -5.06
C LEU A 34 -3.30 -19.07 -5.02
N ASN A 35 -2.76 -19.53 -6.16
CA ASN A 35 -1.42 -20.13 -6.22
C ASN A 35 -0.30 -19.12 -6.42
N TYR A 36 -0.60 -17.96 -7.02
CA TYR A 36 0.40 -16.95 -7.35
C TYR A 36 -0.09 -15.57 -6.91
N PRO A 37 0.80 -14.73 -6.33
CA PRO A 37 0.46 -13.34 -6.05
C PRO A 37 0.34 -12.55 -7.36
N ILE A 38 -0.56 -11.56 -7.36
CA ILE A 38 -0.69 -10.59 -8.45
C ILE A 38 0.15 -9.36 -8.06
N ARG A 39 1.18 -9.07 -8.86
CA ARG A 39 2.17 -8.00 -8.60
C ARG A 39 2.07 -6.81 -9.56
N VAL A 40 1.02 -6.72 -10.38
CA VAL A 40 0.85 -5.55 -11.26
C VAL A 40 0.70 -4.28 -10.42
N GLY A 41 1.17 -3.13 -10.90
CA GLY A 41 1.01 -1.84 -10.23
C GLY A 41 -0.40 -1.27 -10.35
N GLU A 42 -1.43 -2.10 -10.51
CA GLU A 42 -2.84 -1.70 -10.59
C GLU A 42 -3.65 -2.30 -9.43
N HIS A 43 -4.92 -1.93 -9.31
CA HIS A 43 -5.78 -2.27 -8.16
C HIS A 43 -5.92 -3.77 -7.85
N THR A 44 -5.61 -4.66 -8.80
CA THR A 44 -5.61 -6.11 -8.57
C THR A 44 -4.38 -6.60 -7.80
N ASN A 45 -3.44 -5.73 -7.46
CA ASN A 45 -2.26 -6.04 -6.66
C ASN A 45 -2.66 -6.71 -5.34
N THR A 46 -2.18 -7.94 -5.15
CA THR A 46 -2.54 -8.75 -3.98
C THR A 46 -1.99 -8.16 -2.69
N ALA A 47 -0.78 -7.58 -2.72
CA ALA A 47 -0.17 -7.01 -1.52
C ALA A 47 -0.96 -5.80 -1.01
N PHE A 48 -1.39 -4.93 -1.92
CA PHE A 48 -2.23 -3.77 -1.60
C PHE A 48 -3.58 -4.18 -0.98
N GLY A 49 -4.30 -5.11 -1.62
CA GLY A 49 -5.60 -5.59 -1.10
C GLY A 49 -5.47 -6.24 0.29
N LEU A 50 -4.45 -7.07 0.48
CA LEU A 50 -4.16 -7.70 1.77
C LEU A 50 -3.72 -6.69 2.84
N SER A 51 -3.04 -5.61 2.47
CA SER A 51 -2.61 -4.55 3.39
C SER A 51 -3.80 -3.86 4.06
N LEU A 52 -4.85 -3.59 3.29
CA LEU A 52 -6.10 -3.02 3.81
C LEU A 52 -6.89 -4.05 4.66
N ALA A 53 -6.97 -5.30 4.18
CA ALA A 53 -7.65 -6.37 4.91
C ALA A 53 -6.96 -6.68 6.25
N TRP A 54 -5.63 -6.59 6.30
CA TRP A 54 -4.85 -6.75 7.52
C TRP A 54 -5.17 -5.70 8.57
N ASP A 55 -5.21 -4.42 8.17
CA ASP A 55 -5.55 -3.32 9.09
C ASP A 55 -6.93 -3.53 9.72
N TYR A 56 -7.93 -3.94 8.91
CA TYR A 56 -9.25 -4.32 9.41
C TYR A 56 -9.18 -5.49 10.39
N ALA A 57 -8.45 -6.56 10.03
CA ALA A 57 -8.35 -7.77 10.84
C ALA A 57 -7.67 -7.50 12.20
N VAL A 58 -6.69 -6.60 12.25
CA VAL A 58 -6.03 -6.17 13.50
C VAL A 58 -6.98 -5.34 14.34
N VAL A 59 -7.63 -4.33 13.76
CA VAL A 59 -8.54 -3.43 14.50
C VAL A 59 -9.69 -4.19 15.16
N LEU A 60 -10.23 -5.22 14.49
CA LEU A 60 -11.32 -6.04 15.04
C LEU A 60 -10.88 -7.34 15.73
N ASN A 61 -9.57 -7.59 15.86
CA ASN A 61 -9.05 -8.85 16.37
C ASN A 61 -9.63 -10.09 15.66
N ASN A 62 -9.85 -10.00 14.35
CA ASN A 62 -10.31 -11.13 13.54
C ASN A 62 -9.14 -12.10 13.31
N MET A 63 -8.99 -13.06 14.23
CA MET A 63 -7.86 -13.99 14.23
C MET A 63 -7.83 -14.91 13.02
N GLU A 64 -8.99 -15.32 12.50
CA GLU A 64 -9.09 -16.20 11.33
C GLU A 64 -8.58 -15.48 10.08
N LEU A 65 -9.01 -14.24 9.85
CA LEU A 65 -8.54 -13.44 8.74
C LEU A 65 -7.05 -13.11 8.87
N GLN A 66 -6.58 -12.77 10.08
CA GLN A 66 -5.15 -12.56 10.31
C GLN A 66 -4.33 -13.80 9.94
N GLU A 67 -4.76 -14.99 10.35
CA GLU A 67 -4.03 -16.22 10.03
C GLU A 67 -4.05 -16.54 8.53
N ALA A 68 -5.20 -16.36 7.87
CA ALA A 68 -5.30 -16.54 6.41
C ALA A 68 -4.36 -15.60 5.65
N ILE A 69 -4.29 -14.33 6.05
CA ILE A 69 -3.40 -13.34 5.44
C ILE A 69 -1.94 -13.66 5.73
N ARG A 70 -1.58 -13.98 6.99
CA ARG A 70 -0.20 -14.32 7.37
C ARG A 70 0.33 -15.53 6.61
N SER A 71 -0.47 -16.60 6.55
CA SER A 71 -0.16 -17.80 5.80
C SER A 71 0.01 -17.51 4.30
N CYS A 72 -0.80 -16.60 3.74
CA CYS A 72 -0.65 -16.15 2.36
C CYS A 72 0.67 -15.38 2.15
N VAL A 73 1.00 -14.44 3.04
CA VAL A 73 2.23 -13.64 2.97
C VAL A 73 3.49 -14.50 3.08
N ASP A 74 3.53 -15.44 4.03
CA ASP A 74 4.67 -16.34 4.16
C ASP A 74 4.87 -17.20 2.90
N ARG A 75 3.77 -17.61 2.23
CA ARG A 75 3.82 -18.43 1.01
C ARG A 75 4.19 -17.63 -0.25
N PHE A 76 3.73 -16.39 -0.35
CA PHE A 76 3.91 -15.57 -1.55
C PHE A 76 5.18 -14.74 -1.53
N TYR A 77 5.50 -14.15 -0.37
CA TYR A 77 6.49 -13.08 -0.27
C TYR A 77 7.65 -13.45 0.66
N GLY A 78 7.48 -14.45 1.53
CA GLY A 78 8.47 -14.77 2.56
C GLY A 78 9.86 -15.16 2.03
N GLY A 79 9.95 -15.62 0.78
CA GLY A 79 11.20 -15.98 0.10
C GLY A 79 11.57 -15.07 -1.07
N ASP A 80 10.83 -14.00 -1.31
CA ASP A 80 11.13 -13.08 -2.40
C ASP A 80 12.40 -12.27 -2.08
N ALA A 81 13.18 -11.99 -3.12
CA ALA A 81 14.45 -11.29 -3.05
C ALA A 81 14.66 -10.44 -4.32
N ASP A 82 15.54 -9.43 -4.25
CA ASP A 82 15.98 -8.64 -5.41
C ASP A 82 14.84 -8.06 -6.28
N CYS A 83 13.80 -7.48 -5.66
CA CYS A 83 12.66 -6.94 -6.39
C CYS A 83 13.12 -5.85 -7.39
N PRO A 84 12.73 -5.93 -8.68
CA PRO A 84 13.22 -5.04 -9.71
C PRO A 84 12.49 -3.69 -9.69
N ILE A 85 12.66 -2.89 -8.64
CA ILE A 85 12.01 -1.58 -8.49
C ILE A 85 12.34 -0.62 -9.66
N THR A 86 13.44 -0.87 -10.37
CA THR A 86 13.86 -0.11 -11.56
C THR A 86 12.97 -0.35 -12.79
N TRP A 87 12.09 -1.35 -12.76
CA TRP A 87 11.08 -1.55 -13.81
C TRP A 87 9.87 -0.64 -13.63
N GLU A 88 9.77 0.05 -12.49
CA GLU A 88 8.73 1.03 -12.23
C GLU A 88 9.20 2.45 -12.64
N PRO A 89 8.33 3.30 -13.22
CA PRO A 89 6.92 3.04 -13.50
C PRO A 89 6.69 2.24 -14.79
N SER A 90 5.69 1.36 -14.77
CA SER A 90 4.94 0.94 -15.96
C SER A 90 3.94 2.04 -16.36
N GLY A 91 3.49 2.01 -17.62
CA GLY A 91 2.76 3.12 -18.25
C GLY A 91 1.49 3.61 -17.53
N PHE A 92 0.85 2.75 -16.73
CA PHE A 92 -0.38 3.07 -16.00
C PHE A 92 -0.35 2.58 -14.55
N ASP A 93 0.85 2.45 -13.98
CA ASP A 93 0.99 2.08 -12.58
C ASP A 93 0.28 3.12 -11.70
N PHE A 94 -0.58 2.61 -10.83
CA PHE A 94 -1.20 3.32 -9.73
C PHE A 94 -0.54 2.99 -8.39
N LEU A 95 0.09 1.82 -8.30
CA LEU A 95 0.74 1.29 -7.11
C LEU A 95 2.17 0.90 -7.47
N SER A 96 3.09 0.95 -6.51
CA SER A 96 4.44 0.39 -6.69
C SER A 96 4.42 -1.11 -6.38
N PRO A 97 4.59 -2.01 -7.37
CA PRO A 97 4.68 -3.44 -7.13
C PRO A 97 5.58 -3.84 -5.97
N CYS A 98 6.83 -3.33 -5.95
CA CYS A 98 7.81 -3.71 -4.94
C CYS A 98 7.47 -3.10 -3.58
N LEU A 99 7.06 -1.82 -3.54
CA LEU A 99 6.83 -1.15 -2.25
C LEU A 99 5.52 -1.56 -1.59
N GLU A 100 4.48 -1.93 -2.35
CA GLU A 100 3.25 -2.49 -1.76
C GLU A 100 3.52 -3.84 -1.07
N GLU A 101 4.38 -4.67 -1.66
CA GLU A 101 4.82 -5.93 -1.04
C GLU A 101 5.56 -5.66 0.28
N ALA A 102 6.56 -4.76 0.25
CA ALA A 102 7.28 -4.37 1.46
C ALA A 102 6.36 -3.75 2.53
N ASN A 103 5.35 -2.96 2.12
CA ASN A 103 4.38 -2.34 3.01
C ASN A 103 3.45 -3.37 3.66
N LEU A 104 3.05 -4.43 2.96
CA LEU A 104 2.31 -5.52 3.58
C LEU A 104 3.18 -6.31 4.56
N VAL A 105 4.40 -6.69 4.13
CA VAL A 105 5.29 -7.52 4.96
C VAL A 105 5.67 -6.80 6.25
N ARG A 106 5.96 -5.48 6.22
CA ARG A 106 6.28 -4.71 7.44
C ARG A 106 5.15 -4.69 8.47
N LYS A 107 3.89 -4.77 8.02
CA LYS A 107 2.70 -4.75 8.90
C LYS A 107 2.51 -6.07 9.64
N ILE A 108 3.00 -7.18 9.07
CA ILE A 108 2.77 -8.54 9.57
C ILE A 108 3.98 -9.07 10.32
N TYR A 109 5.19 -8.84 9.81
CA TYR A 109 6.41 -9.38 10.39
C TYR A 109 6.86 -8.58 11.61
N PRO A 110 7.39 -9.25 12.65
CA PRO A 110 8.13 -8.56 13.70
C PRO A 110 9.29 -7.77 13.11
N ARG A 111 9.61 -6.62 13.69
CA ARG A 111 10.60 -5.66 13.20
C ARG A 111 11.91 -6.30 12.72
N GLU A 112 12.53 -7.16 13.54
CA GLU A 112 13.80 -7.79 13.18
C GLU A 112 13.68 -8.77 12.00
N LYS A 113 12.57 -9.51 11.91
CA LYS A 113 12.29 -10.39 10.76
C LYS A 113 12.08 -9.55 9.49
N PHE A 114 11.31 -8.48 9.59
CA PHE A 114 11.08 -7.55 8.47
C PHE A 114 12.38 -6.92 8.00
N LYS A 115 13.23 -6.40 8.90
CA LYS A 115 14.51 -5.79 8.53
C LYS A 115 15.40 -6.74 7.74
N LYS A 116 15.50 -8.00 8.19
CA LYS A 116 16.27 -9.02 7.49
C LYS A 116 15.68 -9.26 6.09
N TRP A 117 14.38 -9.50 6.02
CA TRP A 117 13.67 -9.73 4.76
C TRP A 117 13.82 -8.54 3.79
N LEU A 118 13.70 -7.30 4.27
CA LEU A 118 13.82 -6.10 3.44
C LEU A 118 15.24 -5.94 2.86
N ASN A 119 16.28 -6.33 3.60
CA ASN A 119 17.65 -6.31 3.08
C ASN A 119 17.87 -7.33 1.97
N ASP A 120 17.15 -8.45 1.98
CA ASP A 120 17.21 -9.44 0.90
C ASP A 120 16.32 -9.00 -0.29
N PHE A 121 15.19 -8.35 -0.02
CA PHE A 121 14.19 -7.96 -1.03
C PHE A 121 14.48 -6.66 -1.76
N LEU A 122 14.86 -5.60 -1.05
CA LEU A 122 15.16 -4.26 -1.57
C LEU A 122 16.41 -3.67 -0.90
N PRO A 123 17.60 -4.30 -1.05
CA PRO A 123 18.84 -3.87 -0.40
C PRO A 123 19.20 -2.40 -0.66
N GLN A 124 18.86 -1.87 -1.83
CA GLN A 124 19.11 -0.49 -2.23
C GLN A 124 18.47 0.54 -1.29
N LEU A 125 17.37 0.22 -0.60
CA LEU A 125 16.73 1.13 0.34
C LEU A 125 17.60 1.44 1.57
N SER A 126 18.57 0.59 1.91
CA SER A 126 19.46 0.82 3.04
C SER A 126 20.53 1.88 2.75
N GLN A 127 20.68 2.30 1.49
CA GLN A 127 21.67 3.31 1.11
C GLN A 127 21.15 4.70 1.48
N PRO A 128 21.87 5.51 2.27
CA PRO A 128 21.41 6.85 2.66
C PRO A 128 21.19 7.79 1.46
N GLN A 129 21.88 7.54 0.34
CA GLN A 129 21.77 8.25 -0.93
C GLN A 129 20.77 7.61 -1.89
N PHE A 130 19.93 6.67 -1.42
CA PHE A 130 18.87 6.10 -2.24
C PHE A 130 17.95 7.21 -2.77
N GLU A 131 17.65 7.12 -4.06
CA GLU A 131 16.74 8.02 -4.77
C GLU A 131 15.79 7.18 -5.62
N LEU A 132 14.56 7.68 -5.74
CA LEU A 132 13.52 7.15 -6.61
C LEU A 132 12.80 8.35 -7.20
N GLU A 133 12.89 8.54 -8.51
CA GLU A 133 12.23 9.68 -9.15
C GLU A 133 10.69 9.51 -9.13
N PRO A 134 9.92 10.60 -8.92
CA PRO A 134 8.49 10.58 -9.11
C PRO A 134 8.08 10.14 -10.53
N GLY A 135 7.01 9.36 -10.61
CA GLY A 135 6.34 9.02 -11.86
C GLY A 135 5.85 10.27 -12.57
N ARG A 136 6.21 10.41 -13.86
CA ARG A 136 5.90 11.59 -14.67
C ARG A 136 4.57 11.40 -15.37
N VAL A 137 3.64 12.32 -15.16
CA VAL A 137 2.32 12.28 -15.81
C VAL A 137 2.31 13.22 -17.01
N SER A 138 2.20 12.67 -18.22
CA SER A 138 2.20 13.45 -19.46
C SER A 138 0.85 14.09 -19.79
N ASP A 139 -0.25 13.42 -19.42
CA ASP A 139 -1.62 13.89 -19.61
C ASP A 139 -2.48 13.48 -18.42
N ARG A 140 -2.98 14.45 -17.66
CA ARG A 140 -3.82 14.23 -16.47
C ARG A 140 -5.31 14.13 -16.77
N THR A 141 -5.70 14.42 -18.01
CA THR A 141 -7.10 14.26 -18.46
C THR A 141 -7.39 12.82 -18.87
N ASP A 142 -6.34 12.05 -19.22
CA ASP A 142 -6.44 10.62 -19.48
C ASP A 142 -6.55 9.84 -18.17
N GLY A 143 -7.64 9.08 -18.03
CA GLY A 143 -7.97 8.35 -16.82
C GLY A 143 -7.00 7.22 -16.45
N LYS A 144 -6.12 6.79 -17.37
CA LYS A 144 -5.09 5.79 -17.11
C LYS A 144 -3.73 6.41 -16.87
N LEU A 145 -3.34 7.44 -17.62
CA LEU A 145 -2.06 8.12 -17.39
C LEU A 145 -2.02 8.86 -16.04
N VAL A 146 -3.16 9.39 -15.59
CA VAL A 146 -3.29 10.01 -14.26
C VAL A 146 -3.01 9.04 -13.10
N HIS A 147 -3.02 7.72 -13.35
CA HIS A 147 -2.64 6.74 -12.34
C HIS A 147 -1.24 6.97 -11.77
N LEU A 148 -0.32 7.54 -12.55
CA LEU A 148 1.04 7.79 -12.10
C LEU A 148 1.12 8.81 -10.95
N ASP A 149 0.12 9.69 -10.80
CA ASP A 149 -0.01 10.50 -9.57
C ASP A 149 -0.39 9.60 -8.37
N GLY A 150 -1.24 8.59 -8.58
CA GLY A 150 -1.53 7.54 -7.60
C GLY A 150 -0.30 6.73 -7.20
N LEU A 151 0.54 6.37 -8.18
CA LEU A 151 1.82 5.69 -7.93
C LEU A 151 2.69 6.51 -6.98
N ASN A 152 2.78 7.82 -7.20
CA ASN A 152 3.58 8.69 -6.35
C ASN A 152 3.07 8.67 -4.90
N PHE A 153 1.76 8.73 -4.68
CA PHE A 153 1.22 8.61 -3.32
C PHE A 153 1.40 7.22 -2.71
N SER A 154 1.22 6.14 -3.49
CA SER A 154 1.48 4.76 -3.04
C SER A 154 2.94 4.59 -2.60
N ARG A 155 3.90 5.06 -3.42
CA ARG A 155 5.33 5.06 -3.08
C ARG A 155 5.59 5.84 -1.80
N ALA A 156 5.05 7.05 -1.68
CA ALA A 156 5.22 7.86 -0.48
C ALA A 156 4.69 7.16 0.77
N TRP A 157 3.47 6.62 0.72
CA TRP A 157 2.85 5.90 1.83
C TRP A 157 3.70 4.71 2.28
N CYS A 158 4.18 3.90 1.33
CA CYS A 158 5.00 2.73 1.64
C CYS A 158 6.36 3.15 2.23
N LEU A 159 7.02 4.17 1.67
CA LEU A 159 8.32 4.66 2.14
C LEU A 159 8.26 5.27 3.54
N TYR A 160 7.24 6.09 3.84
CA TYR A 160 7.01 6.58 5.21
C TYR A 160 6.81 5.42 6.17
N GLY A 161 5.98 4.46 5.77
CA GLY A 161 5.71 3.28 6.56
C GLY A 161 6.96 2.46 6.89
N ILE A 162 7.85 2.26 5.92
CA ILE A 162 9.13 1.57 6.13
C ILE A 162 9.99 2.36 7.12
N ALA A 163 10.11 3.68 6.96
CA ALA A 163 10.90 4.53 7.86
C ALA A 163 10.32 4.61 9.29
N GLU A 164 9.01 4.46 9.46
CA GLU A 164 8.38 4.34 10.78
C GLU A 164 8.71 3.01 11.45
N THR A 165 8.62 1.90 10.71
CA THR A 165 8.95 0.56 11.23
C THR A 165 10.45 0.41 11.51
N LEU A 166 11.30 1.01 10.67
CA LEU A 166 12.75 0.98 10.75
C LEU A 166 13.32 2.41 10.77
N PRO A 167 13.41 3.06 11.94
CA PRO A 167 13.95 4.43 12.09
C PRO A 167 15.34 4.67 11.48
N GLU A 168 16.16 3.63 11.32
CA GLU A 168 17.44 3.74 10.63
C GLU A 168 17.32 4.00 9.10
N TYR A 169 16.12 3.89 8.53
CA TYR A 169 15.78 4.25 7.14
C TYR A 169 15.12 5.64 7.04
N ALA A 170 15.36 6.53 8.01
CA ALA A 170 14.75 7.85 8.05
C ALA A 170 14.98 8.70 6.79
N HIS A 171 16.05 8.45 6.01
CA HIS A 171 16.30 9.12 4.73
C HIS A 171 15.20 8.87 3.69
N LEU A 172 14.47 7.76 3.78
CA LEU A 172 13.35 7.45 2.88
C LEU A 172 12.20 8.45 3.02
N LYS A 173 12.06 9.13 4.16
CA LYS A 173 11.04 10.18 4.35
C LYS A 173 11.22 11.34 3.38
N ARG A 174 12.47 11.69 3.05
CA ARG A 174 12.77 12.72 2.04
C ARG A 174 12.26 12.28 0.66
N VAL A 175 12.58 11.05 0.26
CA VAL A 175 12.13 10.49 -1.02
C VAL A 175 10.60 10.43 -1.07
N ALA A 176 9.94 10.05 0.02
CA ALA A 176 8.49 10.06 0.13
C ALA A 176 7.89 11.47 -0.04
N SER A 177 8.47 12.48 0.62
CA SER A 177 8.07 13.88 0.48
C SER A 177 8.13 14.37 -0.96
N GLU A 178 9.20 14.05 -1.69
CA GLU A 178 9.37 14.44 -3.10
C GLU A 178 8.24 13.92 -4.00
N HIS A 179 7.73 12.71 -3.72
CA HIS A 179 6.60 12.14 -4.46
C HIS A 179 5.28 12.84 -4.12
N ILE A 180 5.03 13.15 -2.84
CA ILE A 180 3.84 13.92 -2.43
C ILE A 180 3.87 15.30 -3.07
N GLU A 181 4.98 16.02 -2.96
CA GLU A 181 5.14 17.39 -3.46
C GLU A 181 4.93 17.47 -4.97
N TYR A 182 5.33 16.43 -5.72
CA TYR A 182 5.11 16.36 -7.16
C TYR A 182 3.61 16.23 -7.52
N SER A 183 2.87 15.35 -6.85
CA SER A 183 1.50 14.99 -7.25
C SER A 183 0.41 15.78 -6.52
N LEU A 184 0.65 16.25 -5.30
CA LEU A 184 -0.35 16.93 -4.47
C LEU A 184 -0.94 18.20 -5.10
N PRO A 185 -0.15 19.10 -5.73
CA PRO A 185 -0.70 20.28 -6.39
C PRO A 185 -1.70 19.95 -7.52
N ASN A 186 -1.63 18.74 -8.07
CA ASN A 186 -2.42 18.31 -9.22
C ASN A 186 -3.67 17.49 -8.84
N ILE A 187 -3.91 17.23 -7.56
CA ILE A 187 -5.12 16.53 -7.09
C ILE A 187 -6.39 17.38 -7.25
N ILE A 188 -6.25 18.70 -7.24
CA ILE A 188 -7.36 19.65 -7.33
C ILE A 188 -7.63 19.95 -8.80
N ASP A 189 -7.93 18.93 -9.59
CA ASP A 189 -8.33 19.11 -10.99
C ASP A 189 -9.80 18.73 -11.18
N GLU A 190 -10.48 19.38 -12.13
CA GLU A 190 -11.94 19.31 -12.34
C GLU A 190 -12.43 17.94 -12.87
N ASN A 191 -11.50 16.99 -13.06
CA ASN A 191 -11.77 15.68 -13.63
C ASN A 191 -12.05 14.63 -12.54
N TYR A 192 -13.27 14.10 -12.54
CA TYR A 192 -13.74 13.04 -11.64
C TYR A 192 -12.73 11.88 -11.55
N SER A 193 -12.16 11.47 -12.69
CA SER A 193 -11.22 10.33 -12.80
C SER A 193 -9.99 10.45 -11.89
N GLY A 194 -9.47 11.66 -11.65
CA GLY A 194 -8.37 11.89 -10.71
C GLY A 194 -8.84 12.05 -9.26
N THR A 195 -9.90 12.83 -9.04
CA THR A 195 -10.31 13.26 -7.70
C THR A 195 -10.92 12.16 -6.83
N HIS A 196 -11.59 11.17 -7.43
CA HIS A 196 -12.35 10.16 -6.67
C HIS A 196 -11.50 9.09 -5.96
N TRP A 197 -10.24 8.86 -6.36
CA TRP A 197 -9.32 7.93 -5.66
C TRP A 197 -8.05 8.60 -5.11
N LEU A 198 -7.49 9.60 -5.82
CA LEU A 198 -6.24 10.24 -5.40
C LEU A 198 -6.36 10.89 -4.02
N GLY A 199 -7.54 11.45 -3.69
CA GLY A 199 -7.79 12.05 -2.37
C GLY A 199 -7.60 11.07 -1.21
N SER A 200 -8.00 9.79 -1.37
CA SER A 200 -7.80 8.78 -0.33
C SER A 200 -6.32 8.44 -0.14
N PHE A 201 -5.58 8.27 -1.24
CA PHE A 201 -4.14 7.97 -1.17
C PHE A 201 -3.33 9.15 -0.66
N ALA A 202 -3.67 10.38 -1.06
CA ALA A 202 -3.05 11.58 -0.51
C ALA A 202 -3.32 11.73 0.99
N LEU A 203 -4.54 11.42 1.46
CA LEU A 203 -4.84 11.41 2.90
C LEU A 203 -4.00 10.35 3.64
N TYR A 204 -3.88 9.14 3.10
CA TYR A 204 -3.02 8.10 3.68
C TYR A 204 -1.57 8.55 3.75
N ALA A 205 -1.03 9.13 2.68
CA ALA A 205 0.34 9.61 2.62
C ALA A 205 0.58 10.77 3.61
N LEU A 206 -0.33 11.75 3.67
CA LEU A 206 -0.24 12.91 4.56
C LEU A 206 -0.40 12.54 6.04
N ASN A 207 -1.23 11.56 6.39
CA ASN A 207 -1.36 11.09 7.77
C ASN A 207 -0.09 10.44 8.32
N HIS A 208 0.84 9.99 7.46
CA HIS A 208 2.14 9.45 7.88
C HIS A 208 3.28 10.49 7.74
N ALA A 209 3.01 11.65 7.13
CA ALA A 209 3.99 12.72 6.94
C ALA A 209 4.19 13.59 8.21
N HIS A 210 3.36 13.38 9.25
CA HIS A 210 3.33 14.17 10.49
C HIS A 210 3.55 13.32 11.74
#